data_AF-A0AAI8L586-F1
#
_entry.id   AF-A0AAI8L586-F1
#
_cell.length_a   1.000
_cell.length_b   1.000
_cell.length_c   1.000
_cell.angle_alpha   90.00
_cell.angle_beta   90.00
_cell.angle_gamma   90.00
#
_symmetry.space_group_name_H-M   'P 1'
#
loop_
_entity.id
_entity.type
_entity.pdbx_description
1 polymer ?
#
loop_
_entity_poly.entity_id
_entity_poly.type
_entity_poly.pdbx_seq_one_letter_code
_entity_poly.pdbx_strand_id
1 'polypeptide(L)'
;MAFILVCEDDAAVRGILRRALEHDGHTASVADTADSLLRQLAPLPQLVVLDLGLPDADGRDVARRVARWMVVFLQRPCGQAQFSVRSQTDAPTTRALRQVLDAVILEPAADHSTGAMAARAAVSERHLARMFRDEVGMAPARYVEETRLEAAKVLLVTGDESRESVARRAGFGSPETMRRIFRRNLGVPPGSCRSRFRRTGVDATEPESG
;
A
#
# COMPACT_ATOMS: atom_id res chain seq x y z
N MET A 1 -6.41 8.55 19.46
CA MET A 1 -6.00 9.52 18.43
C MET A 1 -5.80 8.78 17.11
N ALA A 2 -6.65 9.04 16.13
CA ALA A 2 -6.61 8.39 14.81
C ALA A 2 -6.32 9.43 13.72
N PHE A 3 -5.63 9.02 12.65
CA PHE A 3 -5.48 9.85 11.45
C PHE A 3 -6.63 9.59 10.48
N ILE A 4 -7.37 10.65 10.14
CA ILE A 4 -8.57 10.60 9.30
C ILE A 4 -8.37 11.54 8.11
N LEU A 5 -8.70 11.07 6.92
CA LEU A 5 -8.64 11.86 5.69
C LEU A 5 -10.06 12.14 5.20
N VAL A 6 -10.41 13.41 5.05
CA VAL A 6 -11.73 13.86 4.58
C VAL A 6 -11.59 14.42 3.18
N CYS A 7 -12.36 13.92 2.22
CA CYS A 7 -12.47 14.47 0.88
C CYS A 7 -13.91 14.94 0.65
N GLU A 8 -14.04 16.25 0.48
CA GLU A 8 -15.28 17.00 0.46
C GLU A 8 -15.02 18.24 -0.38
N ASP A 9 -15.78 18.51 -1.44
CA ASP A 9 -15.53 19.65 -2.32
C ASP A 9 -16.08 20.95 -1.71
N ASP A 10 -17.17 20.87 -0.95
CA ASP A 10 -17.75 22.01 -0.24
C ASP A 10 -16.85 22.49 0.92
N ALA A 11 -16.39 23.73 0.84
CA ALA A 11 -15.46 24.30 1.82
C ALA A 11 -16.09 24.47 3.22
N ALA A 12 -17.40 24.72 3.32
CA ALA A 12 -18.10 24.86 4.58
C ALA A 12 -18.26 23.50 5.26
N VAL A 13 -18.72 22.48 4.52
CA VAL A 13 -18.87 21.11 5.03
C VAL A 13 -17.50 20.54 5.44
N ARG A 14 -16.48 20.70 4.58
CA ARG A 14 -15.09 20.28 4.87
C ARG A 14 -14.56 20.92 6.15
N GLY A 15 -14.84 22.21 6.37
CA GLY A 15 -14.46 22.95 7.57
C GLY A 15 -15.14 22.46 8.84
N ILE A 16 -16.43 22.10 8.76
CA ILE A 16 -17.20 21.55 9.88
C ILE A 16 -16.67 20.17 10.26
N LEU A 17 -16.51 19.27 9.28
CA LEU A 17 -16.02 17.91 9.50
C LEU A 17 -14.64 17.90 10.15
N ARG A 18 -13.71 18.71 9.65
CA ARG A 18 -12.36 18.82 10.22
C ARG A 18 -12.39 19.22 11.69
N ARG A 19 -13.14 20.28 12.03
CA ARG A 19 -13.23 20.78 13.42
C ARG A 19 -13.88 19.76 14.36
N ALA A 20 -14.92 19.07 13.91
CA ALA A 20 -15.58 18.04 14.71
C ALA A 20 -14.61 16.88 15.04
N LEU A 21 -13.88 16.40 14.03
CA LEU A 21 -12.89 15.32 14.21
C LEU A 21 -11.71 15.75 15.11
N GLU A 22 -11.21 16.97 14.94
CA GLU A 22 -10.14 17.53 15.77
C GLU A 22 -10.59 17.73 17.23
N HIS A 23 -11.85 18.16 17.44
CA HIS A 23 -12.44 18.29 18.77
C HIS A 23 -12.52 16.95 19.51
N ASP A 24 -12.84 15.88 18.80
CA ASP A 24 -12.87 14.50 19.32
C ASP A 24 -11.46 13.88 19.51
N GLY A 25 -10.39 14.66 19.28
CA GLY A 25 -9.01 14.23 19.51
C GLY A 25 -8.41 13.38 18.38
N HIS A 26 -8.98 13.48 17.17
CA HIS A 26 -8.42 12.90 15.95
C HIS A 26 -7.54 13.91 15.20
N THR A 27 -6.62 13.39 14.39
CA THR A 27 -5.87 14.22 13.43
C THR A 27 -6.59 14.12 12.09
N ALA A 28 -7.07 15.25 11.58
CA ALA A 28 -7.79 15.31 10.32
C ALA A 28 -6.95 16.01 9.24
N SER A 29 -6.75 15.35 8.09
CA SER A 29 -6.31 16.00 6.85
C SER A 29 -7.50 16.12 5.90
N VAL A 30 -7.44 17.13 5.02
CA VAL A 30 -8.55 17.45 4.13
C VAL A 30 -8.11 17.55 2.67
N ALA A 31 -9.00 17.11 1.78
CA ALA A 31 -8.88 17.19 0.34
C ALA A 31 -10.20 17.73 -0.24
N ASP A 32 -10.10 18.43 -1.36
CA ASP A 32 -11.21 19.04 -2.11
C ASP A 32 -11.47 18.34 -3.45
N THR A 33 -10.62 17.39 -3.80
CA THR A 33 -10.58 16.68 -5.09
C THR A 33 -10.12 15.25 -4.89
N ALA A 34 -10.49 14.36 -5.81
CA ALA A 34 -10.04 12.97 -5.81
C ALA A 34 -8.52 12.85 -5.94
N ASP A 35 -7.92 13.68 -6.79
CA ASP A 35 -6.47 13.72 -7.00
C ASP A 35 -5.71 14.16 -5.72
N SER A 36 -6.21 15.20 -5.02
CA SER A 36 -5.64 15.62 -3.72
C SER A 36 -5.80 14.54 -2.65
N LEU A 37 -6.97 13.89 -2.58
CA LEU A 37 -7.21 12.76 -1.68
C LEU A 37 -6.18 11.64 -1.91
N LEU A 38 -5.99 11.23 -3.17
CA LEU A 38 -5.10 10.12 -3.52
C LEU A 38 -3.64 10.41 -3.19
N ARG A 39 -3.19 11.66 -3.30
CA ARG A 39 -1.84 12.09 -2.88
C ARG A 39 -1.64 12.03 -1.37
N GLN A 40 -2.69 12.28 -0.60
CA GLN A 40 -2.67 12.33 0.86
C GLN A 40 -2.94 10.98 1.54
N LEU A 41 -3.13 9.91 0.75
CA LEU A 41 -3.30 8.56 1.30
C LEU A 41 -2.08 8.03 2.07
N ALA A 42 -0.92 8.70 1.99
CA ALA A 42 0.28 8.38 2.77
C ALA A 42 0.61 9.50 3.77
N PRO A 43 0.74 9.21 5.09
CA PRO A 43 0.62 7.89 5.72
C PRO A 43 -0.81 7.33 5.68
N LEU A 44 -0.96 6.00 5.79
CA LEU A 44 -2.24 5.29 5.65
C LEU A 44 -3.31 5.85 6.63
N PRO A 45 -4.40 6.47 6.15
CA PRO A 45 -5.49 6.89 7.03
C PRO A 45 -6.23 5.68 7.61
N GLN A 46 -6.65 5.80 8.87
CA GLN A 46 -7.46 4.78 9.54
C GLN A 46 -8.92 4.81 9.06
N LEU A 47 -9.37 5.99 8.61
CA LEU A 47 -10.69 6.23 8.05
C LEU A 47 -10.57 7.27 6.93
N VAL A 48 -11.28 7.03 5.82
CA VAL A 48 -11.50 8.03 4.78
C VAL A 48 -12.98 8.36 4.74
N VAL A 49 -13.30 9.65 4.90
CA VAL A 49 -14.63 10.20 4.66
C VAL A 49 -14.59 10.81 3.26
N LEU A 50 -15.51 10.41 2.39
CA LEU A 50 -15.46 10.74 0.98
C LEU A 50 -16.85 11.13 0.51
N ASP A 51 -16.98 12.37 0.01
CA ASP A 51 -18.15 12.75 -0.74
C ASP A 51 -18.16 12.11 -2.13
N LEU A 52 -19.36 11.82 -2.64
CA LEU A 52 -19.55 11.19 -3.94
C LEU A 52 -19.58 12.22 -5.08
N GLY A 53 -19.87 13.49 -4.80
CA GLY A 53 -20.05 14.58 -5.76
C GLY A 53 -18.75 15.31 -6.12
N LEU A 54 -17.65 14.59 -6.34
CA LEU A 54 -16.35 15.24 -6.57
C LEU A 54 -16.27 15.93 -7.95
N PRO A 55 -15.53 17.06 -8.05
CA PRO A 55 -15.45 17.84 -9.28
C PRO A 55 -14.60 17.18 -10.37
N ASP A 56 -13.67 16.29 -10.01
CA ASP A 56 -12.65 15.71 -10.89
C ASP A 56 -12.81 14.21 -11.15
N ALA A 57 -13.78 13.54 -10.48
CA ALA A 57 -14.03 12.11 -10.64
C ALA A 57 -15.41 11.69 -10.09
N ASP A 58 -15.91 10.52 -10.50
CA ASP A 58 -17.04 9.88 -9.82
C ASP A 58 -16.59 9.37 -8.44
N GLY A 59 -17.17 9.93 -7.37
CA GLY A 59 -16.77 9.58 -6.01
C GLY A 59 -17.08 8.13 -5.60
N ARG A 60 -17.97 7.41 -6.29
CA ARG A 60 -18.16 5.96 -6.07
C ARG A 60 -16.97 5.17 -6.60
N ASP A 61 -16.40 5.57 -7.72
CA ASP A 61 -15.21 4.93 -8.26
C ASP A 61 -13.98 5.26 -7.45
N VAL A 62 -13.87 6.49 -6.95
CA VAL A 62 -12.87 6.90 -5.96
C VAL A 62 -13.04 6.09 -4.67
N ALA A 63 -14.25 5.95 -4.13
CA ALA A 63 -14.54 5.16 -2.94
C ALA A 63 -14.12 3.69 -3.13
N ARG A 64 -14.45 3.08 -4.27
CA ARG A 64 -14.03 1.71 -4.59
C ARG A 64 -12.51 1.61 -4.72
N ARG A 65 -11.85 2.61 -5.31
CA ARG A 65 -10.39 2.65 -5.47
C ARG A 65 -9.69 2.80 -4.13
N VAL A 66 -10.15 3.71 -3.27
CA VAL A 66 -9.68 3.90 -1.89
C VAL A 66 -9.98 2.66 -1.05
N ALA A 67 -11.20 2.11 -1.08
CA ALA A 67 -11.54 0.89 -0.35
C ALA A 67 -10.70 -0.31 -0.81
N ARG A 68 -10.45 -0.48 -2.11
CA ARG A 68 -9.52 -1.51 -2.61
C ARG A 68 -8.08 -1.26 -2.18
N TRP A 69 -7.64 -0.01 -2.19
CA TRP A 69 -6.31 0.38 -1.73
C TRP A 69 -6.20 0.07 -0.23
N MET A 70 -7.11 0.56 0.60
CA MET A 70 -7.24 0.22 2.01
C MET A 70 -7.35 -1.29 2.22
N VAL A 71 -8.11 -2.06 1.45
CA VAL A 71 -8.18 -3.54 1.56
C VAL A 71 -6.87 -4.21 1.17
N VAL A 72 -6.14 -3.72 0.16
CA VAL A 72 -4.79 -4.23 -0.16
C VAL A 72 -3.84 -3.99 1.02
N PHE A 73 -4.01 -2.88 1.74
CA PHE A 73 -3.21 -2.52 2.92
C PHE A 73 -3.76 -3.04 4.27
N LEU A 74 -5.03 -3.41 4.35
CA LEU A 74 -5.73 -3.92 5.55
C LEU A 74 -5.84 -5.46 5.53
N GLN A 75 -5.92 -6.09 4.36
CA GLN A 75 -6.06 -7.55 4.20
C GLN A 75 -4.77 -8.30 3.86
N ARG A 76 -3.60 -7.65 3.91
CA ARG A 76 -2.34 -8.37 4.13
C ARG A 76 -1.50 -7.72 5.23
N PRO A 77 -1.46 -8.35 6.42
CA PRO A 77 -0.40 -8.11 7.38
C PRO A 77 0.83 -8.87 6.91
N CYS A 78 1.71 -8.24 6.15
CA CYS A 78 3.08 -8.74 6.02
C CYS A 78 4.02 -7.60 6.38
N GLY A 79 4.28 -7.45 7.68
CA GLY A 79 5.37 -6.62 8.21
C GLY A 79 4.99 -5.38 9.00
N GLN A 80 3.81 -4.78 8.82
CA GLN A 80 3.44 -3.55 9.56
C GLN A 80 2.29 -3.78 10.54
N ALA A 81 1.14 -4.34 10.11
CA ALA A 81 0.03 -4.65 11.01
C ALA A 81 0.28 -5.87 11.93
N GLN A 82 1.09 -6.84 11.48
CA GLN A 82 1.53 -7.93 12.38
C GLN A 82 2.55 -7.44 13.40
N PHE A 83 3.33 -6.40 13.08
CA PHE A 83 4.26 -5.78 14.03
C PHE A 83 3.55 -4.81 14.96
N SER A 84 2.58 -4.02 14.50
CA SER A 84 1.84 -3.08 15.36
C SER A 84 0.76 -3.75 16.22
N VAL A 85 0.19 -4.89 15.79
CA VAL A 85 -0.77 -5.67 16.61
C VAL A 85 -0.05 -6.68 17.54
N ARG A 86 1.11 -7.27 17.16
CA ARG A 86 1.94 -8.01 18.14
C ARG A 86 2.78 -7.13 19.05
N SER A 87 3.07 -5.87 18.69
CA SER A 87 3.75 -4.94 19.60
C SER A 87 2.87 -4.53 20.79
N GLN A 88 1.57 -4.83 20.78
CA GLN A 88 0.67 -4.58 21.91
C GLN A 88 0.39 -5.82 22.76
N THR A 89 0.89 -7.00 22.36
CA THR A 89 0.76 -8.23 23.16
C THR A 89 1.95 -9.18 22.93
N ASP A 90 2.92 -9.13 23.84
CA ASP A 90 3.86 -10.18 24.26
C ASP A 90 4.92 -10.78 23.29
N ALA A 91 5.64 -9.97 22.51
CA ALA A 91 7.07 -10.22 22.26
C ALA A 91 7.81 -8.94 21.79
N PRO A 92 8.97 -8.58 22.36
CA PRO A 92 9.74 -7.45 21.87
C PRO A 92 10.36 -7.82 20.51
N THR A 93 9.85 -7.22 19.42
CA THR A 93 10.59 -7.28 18.16
C THR A 93 11.96 -6.68 18.37
N THR A 94 13.01 -7.46 18.13
CA THR A 94 14.39 -7.01 18.34
C THR A 94 14.64 -5.78 17.46
N ARG A 95 15.27 -4.73 18.00
CA ARG A 95 15.61 -3.50 17.25
C ARG A 95 16.31 -3.80 15.91
N ALA A 96 17.19 -4.81 15.91
CA ALA A 96 17.89 -5.29 14.73
C ALA A 96 16.96 -5.83 13.63
N LEU A 97 15.93 -6.60 13.99
CA LEU A 97 14.95 -7.11 13.02
C LEU A 97 14.11 -5.96 12.45
N ARG A 98 13.65 -5.03 13.31
CA ARG A 98 12.87 -3.86 12.87
C ARG A 98 13.62 -3.05 11.81
N GLN A 99 14.91 -2.80 12.00
CA GLN A 99 15.76 -2.11 11.01
C GLN A 99 15.81 -2.83 9.65
N VAL A 100 15.83 -4.16 9.64
CA VAL A 100 15.78 -4.92 8.39
C VAL A 100 14.43 -4.78 7.71
N LEU A 101 13.34 -4.93 8.46
CA LEU A 101 11.99 -4.85 7.92
C LEU A 101 11.69 -3.47 7.32
N ASP A 102 12.06 -2.40 8.03
CA ASP A 102 11.89 -1.03 7.59
C ASP A 102 12.68 -0.75 6.30
N ALA A 103 13.93 -1.23 6.22
CA ALA A 103 14.76 -1.05 5.02
C ALA A 103 14.15 -1.75 3.78
N VAL A 104 13.56 -2.93 3.95
CA VAL A 104 12.90 -3.66 2.86
C VAL A 104 11.63 -2.92 2.38
N ILE A 105 10.90 -2.29 3.30
CA ILE A 105 9.67 -1.53 2.99
C ILE A 105 9.99 -0.21 2.31
N LEU A 106 10.95 0.55 2.84
CA LEU A 106 11.31 1.88 2.33
C LEU A 106 12.00 1.80 0.97
N GLU A 107 12.85 0.81 0.78
CA GLU A 107 13.69 0.66 -0.42
C GLU A 107 13.61 -0.77 -1.00
N PRO A 108 12.44 -1.20 -1.52
CA PRO A 108 12.23 -2.59 -1.98
C PRO A 108 13.17 -2.99 -3.14
N ALA A 109 13.70 -2.01 -3.88
CA ALA A 109 14.66 -2.22 -4.96
C ALA A 109 16.11 -2.43 -4.51
N ALA A 110 16.45 -2.14 -3.26
CA ALA A 110 17.80 -2.33 -2.75
C ALA A 110 18.18 -3.82 -2.63
N ASP A 111 19.47 -4.08 -2.40
CA ASP A 111 19.94 -5.43 -2.09
C ASP A 111 19.45 -5.86 -0.70
N HIS A 112 18.59 -6.87 -0.70
CA HIS A 112 18.05 -7.54 0.47
C HIS A 112 18.34 -9.04 0.41
N SER A 113 19.52 -9.41 -0.08
CA SER A 113 20.08 -10.76 0.11
C SER A 113 20.14 -11.10 1.60
N THR A 114 20.13 -12.39 1.94
CA THR A 114 20.21 -12.84 3.35
C THR A 114 21.46 -12.30 4.03
N GLY A 115 22.59 -12.27 3.32
CA GLY A 115 23.84 -11.66 3.79
C GLY A 115 23.71 -10.16 4.05
N ALA A 116 23.12 -9.40 3.11
CA ALA A 116 22.92 -7.95 3.29
C ALA A 116 22.00 -7.62 4.48
N MET A 117 20.92 -8.38 4.64
CA MET A 117 20.01 -8.23 5.78
C MET A 117 20.68 -8.61 7.11
N ALA A 118 21.48 -9.68 7.13
CA ALA A 118 22.19 -10.12 8.32
C ALA A 118 23.26 -9.11 8.74
N ALA A 119 24.01 -8.57 7.78
CA ALA A 119 24.97 -7.49 7.99
C ALA A 119 24.30 -6.23 8.55
N ARG A 120 23.15 -5.82 7.98
CA ARG A 120 22.36 -4.66 8.47
C ARG A 120 21.90 -4.83 9.92
N ALA A 121 21.55 -6.05 10.31
CA ALA A 121 21.16 -6.38 11.68
C ALA A 121 22.34 -6.68 12.62
N ALA A 122 23.58 -6.66 12.13
CA ALA A 122 24.78 -7.08 12.86
C ALA A 122 24.67 -8.50 13.47
N VAL A 123 24.07 -9.44 12.72
CA VAL A 123 23.90 -10.83 13.12
C VAL A 123 24.37 -11.79 12.03
N SER A 124 24.52 -13.08 12.36
CA SER A 124 24.75 -14.11 11.35
C SER A 124 23.47 -14.42 10.57
N GLU A 125 23.60 -14.91 9.33
CA GLU A 125 22.44 -15.32 8.51
C GLU A 125 21.56 -16.38 9.21
N ARG A 126 22.18 -17.29 9.97
CA ARG A 126 21.46 -18.30 10.77
C ARG A 126 20.61 -17.65 11.86
N HIS A 127 21.13 -16.63 12.54
CA HIS A 127 20.38 -15.91 13.56
C HIS A 127 19.25 -15.09 12.92
N LEU A 128 19.53 -14.39 11.81
CA LEU A 128 18.50 -13.68 11.05
C LEU A 128 17.34 -14.61 10.66
N ALA A 129 17.65 -15.77 10.09
CA ALA A 129 16.63 -16.75 9.69
C ALA A 129 15.79 -17.25 10.88
N ARG A 130 16.41 -17.38 12.06
CA ARG A 130 15.70 -17.72 13.30
C ARG A 130 14.77 -16.58 13.74
N MET A 131 15.26 -15.34 13.81
CA MET A 131 14.44 -14.17 14.14
C MET A 131 13.24 -14.03 13.21
N PHE A 132 13.45 -14.25 11.91
CA PHE A 132 12.37 -14.24 10.92
C PHE A 132 11.33 -15.34 11.15
N ARG A 133 11.73 -16.56 11.50
CA ARG A 133 10.77 -17.62 11.86
C ARG A 133 10.03 -17.32 13.14
N ASP A 134 10.75 -16.90 14.18
CA ASP A 134 10.20 -16.77 15.54
C ASP A 134 9.32 -15.52 15.66
N GLU A 135 9.71 -14.41 15.03
CA GLU A 135 9.04 -13.12 15.16
C GLU A 135 8.12 -12.80 13.97
N VAL A 136 8.55 -13.07 12.72
CA VAL A 136 7.79 -12.77 11.48
C VAL A 136 6.92 -13.95 11.04
N GLY A 137 7.29 -15.18 11.39
CA GLY A 137 6.58 -16.40 10.95
C GLY A 137 6.87 -16.80 9.50
N MET A 138 7.86 -16.22 8.84
CA MET A 138 8.22 -16.55 7.45
C MET A 138 9.71 -16.39 7.17
N ALA A 139 10.19 -16.98 6.08
CA ALA A 139 11.59 -16.85 5.68
C ALA A 139 11.92 -15.42 5.17
N PRO A 140 13.16 -14.91 5.37
CA PRO A 140 13.56 -13.57 4.93
C PRO A 140 13.32 -13.32 3.43
N ALA A 141 13.69 -14.29 2.58
CA ALA A 141 13.49 -14.17 1.13
C ALA A 141 12.02 -14.05 0.73
N ARG A 142 11.12 -14.75 1.45
CA ARG A 142 9.68 -14.66 1.23
C ARG A 142 9.15 -13.29 1.60
N TYR A 143 9.61 -12.73 2.71
CA TYR A 143 9.23 -11.39 3.14
C TYR A 143 9.62 -10.31 2.12
N VAL A 144 10.85 -10.38 1.59
CA VAL A 144 11.30 -9.47 0.52
C VAL A 144 10.44 -9.61 -0.72
N GLU A 145 10.14 -10.84 -1.14
CA GLU A 145 9.30 -11.08 -2.31
C GLU A 145 7.88 -10.53 -2.16
N GLU A 146 7.24 -10.76 -1.01
CA GLU A 146 5.91 -10.23 -0.71
C GLU A 146 5.94 -8.70 -0.67
N THR A 147 6.95 -8.09 -0.05
CA THR A 147 7.09 -6.63 0.00
C THR A 147 7.26 -6.02 -1.40
N ARG A 148 8.09 -6.63 -2.24
CA ARG A 148 8.28 -6.21 -3.65
C ARG A 148 6.99 -6.35 -4.46
N LEU A 149 6.23 -7.41 -4.22
CA LEU A 149 4.94 -7.64 -4.87
C LEU A 149 3.94 -6.54 -4.50
N GLU A 150 3.85 -6.17 -3.23
CA GLU A 150 3.00 -5.07 -2.79
C GLU A 150 3.44 -3.73 -3.40
N ALA A 151 4.74 -3.42 -3.38
CA ALA A 151 5.27 -2.21 -4.01
C ALA A 151 4.90 -2.11 -5.50
N ALA A 152 5.02 -3.21 -6.25
CA ALA A 152 4.60 -3.24 -7.66
C ALA A 152 3.10 -3.05 -7.83
N LYS A 153 2.24 -3.61 -6.96
CA LYS A 153 0.79 -3.37 -7.04
C LYS A 153 0.47 -1.89 -6.87
N VAL A 154 1.09 -1.22 -5.89
CA VAL A 154 0.91 0.21 -5.64
C VAL A 154 1.28 1.00 -6.88
N LEU A 155 2.51 0.82 -7.38
CA LEU A 155 3.01 1.54 -8.56
C LEU A 155 2.14 1.30 -9.82
N LEU A 156 1.57 0.10 -9.98
CA LEU A 156 0.67 -0.22 -11.10
C LEU A 156 -0.71 0.44 -10.98
N VAL A 157 -1.14 0.80 -9.77
CA VAL A 157 -2.45 1.38 -9.48
C VAL A 157 -2.40 2.90 -9.37
N THR A 158 -1.30 3.44 -8.86
CA THR A 158 -1.15 4.89 -8.63
C THR A 158 -0.47 5.63 -9.77
N GLY A 159 0.17 4.93 -10.70
CA GLY A 159 0.98 5.57 -11.75
C GLY A 159 0.78 5.02 -13.16
N ASP A 160 1.08 5.89 -14.13
CA ASP A 160 1.07 5.58 -15.56
C ASP A 160 2.42 5.04 -16.07
N GLU A 161 3.36 4.79 -15.17
CA GLU A 161 4.71 4.32 -15.48
C GLU A 161 4.73 3.06 -16.36
N SER A 162 5.79 2.90 -17.16
CA SER A 162 5.99 1.68 -17.94
C SER A 162 6.20 0.47 -17.03
N ARG A 163 5.87 -0.74 -17.53
CA ARG A 163 6.07 -1.98 -16.78
C ARG A 163 7.54 -2.23 -16.42
N GLU A 164 8.47 -1.70 -17.21
CA GLU A 164 9.91 -1.73 -16.92
C GLU A 164 10.28 -0.83 -15.76
N SER A 165 9.72 0.39 -15.70
CA SER A 165 9.94 1.29 -14.57
C SER A 165 9.41 0.68 -13.26
N VAL A 166 8.17 0.16 -13.28
CA VAL A 166 7.57 -0.53 -12.13
C VAL A 166 8.44 -1.70 -11.67
N ALA A 167 8.91 -2.55 -12.59
CA ALA A 167 9.72 -3.71 -12.22
C ALA A 167 11.06 -3.31 -11.58
N ARG A 168 11.70 -2.25 -12.07
CA ARG A 168 12.94 -1.73 -11.46
C ARG A 168 12.67 -1.13 -10.08
N ARG A 169 11.70 -0.23 -9.97
CA ARG A 169 11.35 0.46 -8.72
C ARG A 169 10.87 -0.49 -7.62
N ALA A 170 10.19 -1.58 -7.99
CA ALA A 170 9.75 -2.60 -7.05
C ALA A 170 10.80 -3.71 -6.82
N GLY A 171 12.01 -3.61 -7.39
CA GLY A 171 13.10 -4.57 -7.09
C GLY A 171 13.03 -5.92 -7.79
N PHE A 172 12.24 -6.06 -8.86
CA PHE A 172 12.20 -7.28 -9.66
C PHE A 172 13.31 -7.36 -10.71
N GLY A 173 13.98 -6.24 -10.99
CA GLY A 173 15.01 -6.11 -12.03
C GLY A 173 14.44 -6.09 -13.45
N SER A 174 13.52 -7.01 -13.77
CA SER A 174 12.88 -7.09 -15.08
C SER A 174 11.36 -7.34 -15.01
N PRO A 175 10.60 -6.90 -16.02
CA PRO A 175 9.16 -7.18 -16.13
C PRO A 175 8.83 -8.67 -16.17
N GLU A 176 9.72 -9.51 -16.71
CA GLU A 176 9.51 -10.95 -16.83
C GLU A 176 9.58 -11.63 -15.47
N THR A 177 10.56 -11.26 -14.65
CA THR A 177 10.68 -11.71 -13.25
C THR A 177 9.45 -11.27 -12.46
N MET A 178 9.04 -10.01 -12.59
CA MET A 178 7.80 -9.51 -11.98
C MET A 178 6.58 -10.33 -12.41
N ARG A 179 6.41 -10.60 -13.72
CA ARG A 179 5.31 -11.44 -14.23
C ARG A 179 5.32 -12.85 -13.66
N ARG A 180 6.49 -13.48 -13.54
CA ARG A 180 6.65 -14.83 -12.98
C ARG A 180 6.23 -14.86 -11.50
N ILE A 181 6.71 -13.90 -10.72
CA ILE A 181 6.39 -13.81 -9.28
C ILE A 181 4.91 -13.47 -9.06
N PHE A 182 4.33 -12.58 -9.86
CA PHE A 182 2.89 -12.29 -9.83
C PHE A 182 2.04 -13.53 -10.12
N ARG A 183 2.36 -14.28 -11.19
CA ARG A 183 1.62 -15.52 -11.50
C ARG A 183 1.74 -16.56 -10.39
N ARG A 184 2.94 -16.73 -9.83
CA ARG A 184 3.18 -17.70 -8.75
C ARG A 184 2.42 -17.38 -7.47
N ASN A 185 2.34 -16.10 -7.09
CA ASN A 185 1.77 -15.69 -5.80
C ASN A 185 0.31 -15.22 -5.87
N LEU A 186 -0.17 -14.75 -7.03
CA LEU A 186 -1.51 -14.16 -7.19
C LEU A 186 -2.35 -14.86 -8.26
N GLY A 187 -1.79 -15.81 -9.02
CA GLY A 187 -2.48 -16.50 -10.12
C GLY A 187 -2.81 -15.60 -11.32
N VAL A 188 -2.40 -14.33 -11.31
CA VAL A 188 -2.71 -13.34 -12.36
C VAL A 188 -1.48 -12.56 -12.79
N PRO A 189 -1.37 -12.13 -14.06
CA PRO A 189 -0.25 -11.30 -14.52
C PRO A 189 -0.41 -9.84 -14.06
N PRO A 190 0.69 -9.07 -13.92
CA PRO A 190 0.66 -7.66 -13.50
C PRO A 190 -0.20 -6.77 -14.41
N GLY A 191 -0.26 -7.09 -15.71
CA GLY A 191 -1.11 -6.37 -16.66
C GLY A 191 -2.61 -6.48 -16.37
N SER A 192 -3.04 -7.54 -15.68
CA SER A 192 -4.42 -7.71 -15.23
C SER A 192 -4.78 -6.78 -14.08
N CYS A 193 -3.81 -6.31 -13.28
CA CYS A 193 -4.06 -5.23 -12.32
C CYS A 193 -4.47 -3.97 -13.10
N ARG A 194 -3.62 -3.46 -13.99
CA ARG A 194 -3.94 -2.27 -14.80
C ARG A 194 -5.23 -2.43 -15.63
N SER A 195 -5.47 -3.61 -16.22
CA SER A 195 -6.66 -3.87 -17.04
C SER A 195 -7.96 -4.09 -16.24
N ARG A 196 -7.92 -4.69 -15.04
CA ARG A 196 -9.10 -4.79 -14.16
C ARG A 196 -9.46 -3.43 -13.56
N PHE A 197 -8.47 -2.56 -13.31
CA PHE A 197 -8.72 -1.19 -12.88
C PHE A 197 -9.28 -0.30 -14.02
N ARG A 198 -8.86 -0.50 -15.28
CA ARG A 198 -9.48 0.19 -16.43
C ARG A 198 -10.87 -0.34 -16.80
N ARG A 199 -11.17 -1.65 -16.61
CA ARG A 199 -12.47 -2.26 -16.96
C ARG A 199 -13.58 -2.10 -15.92
N THR A 200 -13.29 -1.58 -14.73
CA THR A 200 -14.36 -1.11 -13.82
C THR A 200 -14.83 0.31 -14.15
N GLY A 201 -14.26 0.98 -15.15
CA GLY A 201 -15.01 1.98 -15.91
C GLY A 201 -15.94 1.23 -16.87
N VAL A 202 -17.24 1.23 -16.56
CA VAL A 202 -18.26 0.63 -17.43
C VAL A 202 -18.39 1.50 -18.67
N ASP A 203 -17.94 1.00 -19.81
CA ASP A 203 -18.49 1.41 -21.11
C ASP A 203 -19.94 0.92 -21.17
N ALA A 204 -20.91 1.85 -21.19
CA ALA A 204 -22.15 1.76 -21.95
C ALA A 204 -23.09 2.93 -21.60
N THR A 205 -23.07 3.99 -22.42
CA THR A 205 -24.25 4.43 -23.21
C THR A 205 -23.87 5.61 -24.10
N GLU A 206 -23.50 5.31 -25.34
CA GLU A 206 -24.14 5.93 -26.51
C GLU A 206 -24.57 4.75 -27.40
N PRO A 207 -25.78 4.79 -27.96
CA PRO A 207 -25.85 5.37 -29.28
C PRO A 207 -27.15 6.18 -29.58
N GLU A 208 -26.99 7.17 -30.47
CA GLU A 208 -27.96 7.65 -31.47
C GLU A 208 -28.92 8.81 -31.10
N SER A 209 -28.49 10.03 -31.45
CA SER A 209 -29.39 11.12 -31.80
C SER A 209 -29.72 11.01 -33.30
N GLY A 210 -31.01 10.90 -33.61
CA GLY A 210 -31.57 11.27 -34.91
C GLY A 210 -31.69 12.78 -35.09
#